data_AF-A0A2E3Y4E5-F1
#
_entry.id   AF-A0A2E3Y4E5-F1
#
_cell.length_a   1.000
_cell.length_b   1.000
_cell.length_c   1.000
_cell.angle_alpha   90.00
_cell.angle_beta   90.00
_cell.angle_gamma   90.00
#
_symmetry.space_group_name_H-M   'P 1'
#
loop_
_entity.id
_entity.type
_entity.pdbx_description
1 polymer ?
#
loop_
_entity_poly.entity_id
_entity_poly.type
_entity_poly.pdbx_seq_one_letter_code
_entity_poly.pdbx_strand_id
1 'polypeptide(L)'
;MLIGVEKDQGTTVMEQVGPYIIGHVSNSDQSHPIFHLPTIFGIDMSVTKHVLMLWIVAVVVSLFVIIPTRKFLRQAIYNPSKGASAIEAIVQFIRDSIVSPNVGPKWVNTWTPLILTFFFFILFA
;
A
#
# COMPACT_ATOMS: atom_id res chain seq x y z
N MET A 1 -38.19 43.30 -36.59
CA MET A 1 -36.77 42.91 -36.75
C MET A 1 -36.09 43.14 -35.41
N LEU A 2 -36.15 42.14 -34.52
CA LEU A 2 -35.42 42.13 -33.24
C LEU A 2 -34.54 40.89 -33.27
N ILE A 3 -33.29 41.08 -33.69
CA ILE A 3 -32.26 40.06 -33.64
C ILE A 3 -31.85 39.96 -32.17
N GLY A 4 -32.21 38.84 -31.55
CA GLY A 4 -31.77 38.50 -30.21
C GLY A 4 -30.24 38.41 -30.19
N VAL A 5 -29.63 39.27 -29.39
CA VAL A 5 -28.22 39.17 -29.03
C VAL A 5 -28.05 37.92 -28.17
N GLU A 6 -27.52 36.87 -28.79
CA GLU A 6 -27.08 35.67 -28.09
C GLU A 6 -25.89 36.06 -27.21
N LYS A 7 -26.10 36.01 -25.90
CA LYS A 7 -25.14 36.40 -24.87
C LYS A 7 -24.07 35.31 -24.81
N ASP A 8 -22.97 35.50 -25.52
CA ASP A 8 -21.75 34.72 -25.36
C ASP A 8 -21.16 35.06 -23.98
N GLN A 9 -21.55 34.26 -22.99
CA GLN A 9 -21.26 34.48 -21.59
C GLN A 9 -19.86 33.90 -21.33
N GLY A 10 -18.86 34.78 -21.37
CA GLY A 10 -17.45 34.44 -21.23
C GLY A 10 -17.18 33.53 -20.03
N THR A 11 -16.79 32.30 -20.33
CA THR A 11 -16.30 31.33 -19.35
C THR A 11 -15.11 31.93 -18.63
N THR A 12 -15.19 32.05 -17.31
CA THR A 12 -14.09 32.60 -16.52
C THR A 12 -12.87 31.69 -16.64
N VAL A 13 -11.65 32.24 -16.56
CA VAL A 13 -10.41 31.43 -16.66
C VAL A 13 -10.44 30.26 -15.67
N MET A 14 -11.01 30.46 -14.48
CA MET A 14 -11.18 29.43 -13.45
C MET A 14 -12.11 28.29 -13.88
N GLU A 15 -13.12 28.56 -14.71
CA GLU A 15 -14.07 27.56 -15.21
C GLU A 15 -13.45 26.70 -16.32
N GLN A 16 -12.56 27.29 -17.12
CA GLN A 16 -11.81 26.57 -18.15
C GLN A 16 -10.65 25.74 -17.56
N VAL A 17 -9.93 26.27 -16.56
CA VAL A 17 -8.72 25.61 -16.01
C VAL A 17 -8.98 24.79 -14.74
N GLY A 18 -10.05 25.09 -14.00
CA GLY A 18 -10.40 24.40 -12.75
C GLY A 18 -10.55 22.89 -12.92
N PRO A 19 -11.32 22.40 -13.90
CA PRO A 19 -11.46 20.97 -14.15
C PRO A 19 -10.13 20.28 -14.50
N TYR A 20 -9.26 20.96 -15.26
CA TYR A 20 -7.94 20.44 -15.64
C TYR A 20 -6.99 20.35 -14.44
N ILE A 21 -6.96 21.37 -13.59
CA ILE A 21 -6.12 21.40 -12.37
C ILE A 21 -6.61 20.34 -11.37
N ILE A 22 -7.92 20.27 -11.12
CA ILE A 22 -8.50 19.30 -10.19
C ILE A 22 -8.26 17.87 -10.69
N GLY A 23 -8.39 17.61 -12.00
CA GLY A 23 -8.09 16.32 -12.59
C GLY A 23 -6.62 15.90 -12.44
N HIS A 24 -5.68 16.84 -12.64
CA HIS A 24 -4.24 16.57 -12.51
C HIS A 24 -3.80 16.32 -11.07
N VAL A 25 -4.35 17.07 -10.10
CA VAL A 25 -4.01 16.90 -8.68
C VAL A 25 -4.70 15.66 -8.10
N SER A 26 -5.93 15.40 -8.51
CA SER A 26 -6.69 14.26 -7.98
C SER A 26 -6.11 12.94 -8.47
N ASN A 27 -5.73 12.81 -9.75
CA ASN A 27 -5.26 11.57 -10.42
C ASN A 27 -5.91 10.26 -9.89
N SER A 28 -7.13 10.37 -9.38
CA SER A 28 -7.88 9.34 -8.68
C SER A 28 -8.93 8.86 -9.66
N ASP A 29 -8.46 8.34 -10.81
CA ASP A 29 -9.35 7.85 -11.84
C ASP A 29 -9.92 6.50 -11.38
N GLN A 30 -10.91 6.57 -10.47
CA GLN A 30 -11.75 5.46 -10.04
C GLN A 30 -12.73 5.02 -11.13
N SER A 31 -12.88 5.83 -12.19
CA SER A 31 -13.88 5.61 -13.25
C SER A 31 -13.48 4.50 -14.23
N HIS A 32 -12.21 4.08 -14.21
CA HIS A 32 -11.68 2.99 -15.03
C HIS A 32 -11.06 1.90 -14.16
N PRO A 33 -11.88 1.07 -13.48
CA PRO A 33 -11.38 -0.15 -12.89
C PRO A 33 -10.83 -1.08 -13.97
N ILE A 34 -9.69 -1.70 -13.70
CA ILE A 34 -9.03 -2.60 -14.66
C ILE A 34 -9.88 -3.87 -14.83
N PHE A 35 -10.47 -4.34 -13.74
CA PHE A 35 -11.40 -5.47 -13.74
C PHE A 35 -12.69 -5.10 -13.00
N HIS A 36 -13.82 -5.26 -13.69
CA HIS A 36 -15.15 -5.22 -13.10
C HIS A 36 -15.48 -6.59 -12.53
N LEU A 37 -15.54 -6.68 -11.20
CA LEU A 37 -16.02 -7.88 -10.52
C LEU A 37 -17.53 -7.72 -10.25
N PRO A 38 -18.30 -8.82 -10.27
CA PRO A 38 -19.73 -8.76 -9.99
C PRO A 38 -19.97 -8.19 -8.59
N THR A 39 -21.00 -7.37 -8.46
CA THR A 39 -21.38 -6.77 -7.19
C THR A 39 -21.89 -7.85 -6.25
N ILE A 40 -21.24 -7.99 -5.11
CA ILE A 40 -21.66 -8.94 -4.07
C ILE A 40 -22.34 -8.10 -3.00
N PHE A 41 -23.63 -8.35 -2.74
CA PHE A 41 -24.44 -7.58 -1.77
C PHE A 41 -24.50 -6.05 -2.02
N GLY A 42 -24.35 -5.61 -3.28
CA GLY A 42 -24.37 -4.19 -3.63
C GLY A 42 -23.04 -3.44 -3.38
N ILE A 43 -21.97 -4.17 -3.06
CA ILE A 43 -20.61 -3.61 -2.95
C ILE A 43 -19.86 -3.89 -4.25
N ASP A 44 -19.40 -2.82 -4.91
CA ASP A 44 -18.54 -2.88 -6.09
C ASP A 44 -17.13 -3.33 -5.70
N MET A 45 -16.87 -4.64 -5.77
CA MET A 45 -15.54 -5.22 -5.52
C MET A 45 -14.61 -5.06 -6.73
N SER A 46 -14.69 -3.95 -7.46
CA SER A 46 -13.91 -3.76 -8.69
C SER A 46 -12.41 -3.57 -8.38
N VAL A 47 -11.53 -4.21 -9.17
CA VAL A 47 -10.08 -4.06 -8.99
C VAL A 47 -9.62 -2.77 -9.64
N THR A 48 -9.30 -1.77 -8.81
CA THR A 48 -8.70 -0.51 -9.22
C THR A 48 -7.18 -0.62 -9.34
N LYS A 49 -6.53 0.37 -9.95
CA LYS A 49 -5.06 0.46 -10.03
C LYS A 49 -4.40 0.34 -8.65
N HIS A 50 -4.96 1.00 -7.63
CA HIS A 50 -4.42 0.94 -6.27
C HIS A 50 -4.60 -0.43 -5.62
N VAL A 51 -5.75 -1.09 -5.81
CA VAL A 51 -5.97 -2.46 -5.29
C VAL A 51 -4.98 -3.44 -5.93
N LEU A 52 -4.75 -3.32 -7.23
CA LEU A 52 -3.74 -4.12 -7.92
C LEU A 52 -2.33 -3.87 -7.35
N MET A 53 -1.97 -2.61 -7.12
CA MET A 53 -0.67 -2.26 -6.51
C MET A 53 -0.54 -2.85 -5.10
N LEU A 54 -1.59 -2.81 -4.27
CA LEU A 54 -1.58 -3.44 -2.95
C LEU A 54 -1.35 -4.95 -3.02
N TRP A 55 -1.93 -5.63 -4.01
CA TRP A 55 -1.68 -7.06 -4.23
C TRP A 55 -0.24 -7.34 -4.63
N ILE A 56 0.33 -6.51 -5.51
CA ILE A 56 1.75 -6.63 -5.91
C ILE A 56 2.65 -6.48 -4.69
N VAL A 57 2.45 -5.43 -3.89
CA VAL A 57 3.22 -5.19 -2.66
C VAL A 57 3.05 -6.36 -1.68
N ALA A 58 1.82 -6.86 -1.48
CA ALA A 58 1.56 -8.00 -0.61
C ALA A 58 2.35 -9.26 -1.05
N VAL A 59 2.42 -9.53 -2.36
CA VAL A 59 3.21 -10.65 -2.90
C VAL A 59 4.70 -10.44 -2.66
N VAL A 60 5.22 -9.24 -2.94
CA VAL A 60 6.64 -8.91 -2.74
C VAL A 60 7.06 -9.05 -1.27
N VAL A 61 6.27 -8.48 -0.36
CA VAL A 61 6.50 -8.56 1.10
C VAL A 61 6.44 -10.01 1.57
N SER A 62 5.46 -10.78 1.10
CA SER A 62 5.30 -12.20 1.44
C SER A 62 6.53 -13.01 1.01
N LEU A 63 7.01 -12.83 -0.22
CA LEU A 63 8.23 -13.48 -0.69
C LEU A 63 9.46 -13.04 0.10
N PHE A 64 9.58 -11.75 0.40
CA PHE A 64 10.69 -11.18 1.15
C PHE A 64 10.80 -11.76 2.56
N VAL A 65 9.68 -12.06 3.23
CA VAL A 65 9.68 -12.67 4.57
C VAL A 65 9.79 -14.20 4.50
N ILE A 66 9.02 -14.86 3.63
CA ILE A 66 8.93 -16.32 3.58
C ILE A 66 10.24 -16.96 3.11
N ILE A 67 10.92 -16.38 2.11
CA ILE A 67 12.13 -17.00 1.54
C ILE A 67 13.27 -17.08 2.58
N PRO A 68 13.65 -16.00 3.27
CA PRO A 68 14.67 -16.06 4.33
C PRO A 68 14.27 -16.95 5.49
N THR A 69 13.01 -16.88 5.96
CA THR A 69 12.54 -17.73 7.06
C THR A 69 12.59 -19.21 6.68
N ARG A 70 12.14 -19.59 5.49
CA ARG A 70 12.20 -20.97 5.01
C ARG A 70 13.64 -21.45 4.84
N LYS A 71 14.54 -20.58 4.37
CA LYS A 71 15.97 -20.86 4.26
C LYS A 71 16.61 -21.05 5.64
N PHE A 72 16.20 -20.26 6.63
CA PHE A 72 16.67 -20.37 8.01
C PHE A 72 16.24 -21.71 8.63
N LEU A 73 14.95 -22.07 8.51
CA LEU A 73 14.40 -23.32 9.06
C LEU A 73 14.99 -24.60 8.42
N ARG A 74 15.53 -24.51 7.19
CA ARG A 74 16.14 -25.66 6.48
C ARG A 74 17.62 -25.88 6.79
N GLN A 75 18.26 -24.98 7.53
CA GLN A 75 19.68 -25.12 7.87
C GLN A 75 19.85 -26.08 9.05
N ALA A 76 20.59 -27.17 8.83
CA ALA A 76 20.94 -28.13 9.89
C ALA A 76 22.07 -27.62 10.80
N ILE A 77 22.91 -26.71 10.29
CA ILE A 77 24.00 -26.06 11.01
C ILE A 77 23.79 -24.55 10.86
N TYR A 78 23.82 -23.81 11.97
CA TYR A 78 23.68 -22.36 11.97
C TYR A 78 24.86 -21.72 11.24
N ASN A 79 24.65 -21.31 9.98
CA ASN A 79 25.63 -20.57 9.20
C ASN A 79 24.97 -19.30 8.64
N PRO A 80 24.98 -18.19 9.41
CA PRO A 80 24.27 -17.00 9.01
C PRO A 80 24.94 -16.37 7.79
N SER A 81 24.24 -16.38 6.66
CA SER A 81 24.62 -15.59 5.49
C SER A 81 24.57 -14.10 5.86
N LYS A 82 25.45 -13.28 5.29
CA LYS A 82 25.50 -11.82 5.56
C LYS A 82 24.14 -11.13 5.48
N GLY A 83 23.29 -11.54 4.53
CA GLY A 83 21.93 -11.01 4.39
C GLY A 83 20.96 -11.49 5.48
N ALA A 84 21.14 -12.71 6.00
CA ALA A 84 20.33 -13.22 7.11
C ALA A 84 20.63 -12.48 8.42
N SER A 85 21.92 -12.17 8.68
CA SER A 85 22.32 -11.36 9.84
C SER A 85 21.72 -9.95 9.81
N ALA A 86 21.63 -9.33 8.62
CA ALA A 86 21.00 -8.01 8.49
C ALA A 86 19.49 -8.06 8.81
N ILE A 87 18.78 -9.07 8.30
CA ILE A 87 17.36 -9.28 8.59
C ILE A 87 17.16 -9.53 10.09
N GLU A 88 18.01 -10.35 10.71
CA GLU A 88 17.96 -10.60 12.15
C GLU A 88 18.14 -9.31 12.96
N ALA A 89 19.12 -8.47 12.61
CA ALA A 89 19.33 -7.19 13.28
C ALA A 89 18.12 -6.26 13.17
N ILE A 90 17.46 -6.21 12.01
CA ILE A 90 16.22 -5.43 11.82
C ILE A 90 15.09 -5.99 12.69
N VAL A 91 14.91 -7.32 12.71
CA VAL A 91 13.86 -7.97 13.52
C VAL A 91 14.10 -7.74 15.01
N GLN A 92 15.34 -7.85 15.48
CA GLN A 92 15.72 -7.57 16.87
C GLN A 92 15.47 -6.09 17.21
N PHE A 93 15.86 -5.16 16.34
CA PHE A 93 15.62 -3.74 16.52
C PHE A 93 14.12 -3.42 16.66
N ILE A 94 13.28 -3.95 15.77
CA ILE A 94 11.83 -3.73 15.84
C ILE A 94 11.26 -4.35 17.12
N ARG A 95 11.66 -5.56 17.47
CA ARG A 95 11.17 -6.25 18.67
C ARG A 95 11.54 -5.51 19.95
N ASP A 96 12.81 -5.17 20.12
CA ASP A 96 13.35 -4.72 21.41
C ASP A 96 13.24 -3.19 21.56
N SER A 97 13.43 -2.42 20.49
CA SER A 97 13.37 -0.95 20.53
C SER A 97 11.98 -0.37 20.28
N ILE A 98 11.10 -1.09 19.56
CA ILE A 98 9.77 -0.59 19.20
C ILE A 98 8.69 -1.37 19.95
N VAL A 99 8.61 -2.69 19.79
CA VAL A 99 7.47 -3.47 20.32
C VAL A 99 7.55 -3.62 21.84
N SER A 100 8.72 -3.97 22.38
CA SER A 100 8.92 -4.19 23.81
C SER A 100 8.49 -3.01 24.69
N PRO A 101 8.94 -1.75 24.45
CA PRO A 101 8.53 -0.62 25.27
C PRO A 101 7.06 -0.21 25.09
N ASN A 102 6.43 -0.50 23.94
CA ASN A 102 5.07 -0.03 23.65
C ASN A 102 3.97 -1.02 24.06
N VAL A 103 4.20 -2.33 23.92
CA VAL A 103 3.19 -3.37 24.17
C VAL A 103 3.41 -4.08 25.52
N GLY A 104 4.63 -3.97 26.07
CA GLY A 104 5.02 -4.59 27.33
C GLY A 104 5.48 -6.05 27.19
N PRO A 105 6.32 -6.54 28.13
CA PRO A 105 7.10 -7.78 28.00
C PRO A 105 6.26 -9.05 27.83
N LYS A 106 5.03 -9.06 28.35
CA LYS A 106 4.11 -10.20 28.25
C LYS A 106 3.63 -10.46 26.82
N TRP A 107 3.51 -9.41 26.02
CA TRP A 107 2.82 -9.44 24.73
C TRP A 107 3.75 -9.27 23.53
N VAL A 108 5.04 -8.97 23.76
CA VAL A 108 6.03 -8.72 22.70
C VAL A 108 6.01 -9.82 21.64
N ASN A 109 6.18 -11.08 22.04
CA ASN A 109 6.27 -12.18 21.08
C ASN A 109 4.98 -12.40 20.27
N THR A 110 3.82 -11.97 20.79
CA THR A 110 2.53 -12.06 20.08
C THR A 110 2.38 -10.93 19.06
N TRP A 111 2.83 -9.71 19.39
CA TRP A 111 2.65 -8.53 18.55
C TRP A 111 3.81 -8.26 17.59
N THR A 112 5.02 -8.76 17.89
CA THR A 112 6.19 -8.58 17.01
C THR A 112 5.92 -9.06 15.58
N PRO A 113 5.34 -10.25 15.32
CA PRO A 113 5.09 -10.69 13.95
C PRO A 113 4.16 -9.74 13.18
N LEU A 114 3.11 -9.21 13.83
CA LEU A 114 2.16 -8.28 13.21
C LEU A 114 2.81 -6.94 12.88
N ILE A 115 3.53 -6.36 13.85
CA ILE A 115 4.25 -5.09 13.68
C ILE A 115 5.31 -5.22 12.57
N LEU A 116 6.01 -6.35 12.51
CA LEU A 116 7.00 -6.63 11.49
C LEU A 116 6.37 -6.69 10.08
N THR A 117 5.19 -7.30 9.95
CA THR A 117 4.43 -7.29 8.70
C THR A 117 4.04 -5.87 8.28
N PHE A 118 3.52 -5.06 9.19
CA PHE A 118 3.19 -3.66 8.87
C PHE A 118 4.41 -2.84 8.49
N PHE A 119 5.52 -3.01 9.21
CA PHE A 119 6.77 -2.33 8.90
C PHE A 119 7.22 -2.62 7.47
N PHE A 120 7.33 -3.89 7.08
CA PHE A 120 7.75 -4.24 5.73
C PHE A 120 6.71 -3.85 4.68
N PHE A 121 5.42 -4.02 4.99
CA PHE A 121 4.36 -3.61 4.06
C PHE A 121 4.45 -2.12 3.74
N ILE A 122 4.62 -1.26 4.74
CA ILE A 122 4.78 0.20 4.54
C ILE A 122 6.13 0.53 3.89
N LEU A 123 7.19 -0.22 4.19
CA LEU A 123 8.52 0.00 3.59
C LEU A 123 8.52 -0.26 2.07
N PHE A 124 7.72 -1.21 1.61
CA PHE A 124 7.65 -1.62 0.20
C PHE A 124 6.47 -1.01 -0.58
N ALA A 125 5.45 -0.47 0.11
CA ALA A 125 4.29 0.18 -0.49
C ALA A 125 4.62 1.56 -1.06
#